data_AF-A0A958XN68-F1
#
_entry.id   AF-A0A958XN68-F1
#
_cell.length_a   1.000
_cell.length_b   1.000
_cell.length_c   1.000
_cell.angle_alpha   90.00
_cell.angle_beta   90.00
_cell.angle_gamma   90.00
#
_symmetry.space_group_name_H-M   'P 1'
#
loop_
_entity.id
_entity.type
_entity.pdbx_description
1 polymer ?
#
loop_
_entity_poly.entity_id
_entity_poly.type
_entity_poly.pdbx_seq_one_letter_code
_entity_poly.pdbx_strand_id
1 'polypeptide(L)' 'MKKEPALLLFALLAFSAQAQNNYTEAIQQGDAALRRGQYKTAINKYFAAEAFDPSKKAVVQGKVNKAFDAIEALRDNEAR' A
#
# COMPACT_ATOMS: atom_id res chain seq x y z
N MET A 1 5.37 -41.66 6.95
CA MET A 1 5.74 -40.32 6.45
C MET A 1 4.51 -39.63 5.87
N LYS A 2 3.83 -38.73 6.60
CA LYS A 2 2.68 -37.93 6.09
C LYS A 2 2.50 -36.57 6.81
N LYS A 3 3.52 -36.04 7.52
CA LYS A 3 3.39 -34.78 8.29
C LYS A 3 3.75 -33.52 7.52
N GLU A 4 4.28 -33.66 6.30
CA GLU A 4 4.82 -32.56 5.50
C GLU A 4 3.80 -31.57 4.91
N PRO A 5 2.59 -31.96 4.45
CA PRO A 5 1.68 -31.00 3.81
C PRO A 5 1.06 -30.01 4.81
N ALA A 6 0.89 -30.41 6.08
CA ALA A 6 0.33 -29.55 7.12
C ALA A 6 1.28 -28.40 7.50
N LEU A 7 2.59 -28.67 7.55
CA LEU A 7 3.60 -27.66 7.87
C LEU A 7 3.71 -26.62 6.75
N LEU A 8 3.66 -27.07 5.49
CA LEU A 8 3.74 -26.22 4.31
C LEU A 8 2.48 -25.33 4.18
N LEU A 9 1.30 -25.90 4.46
CA LEU A 9 0.05 -25.13 4.54
C LEU A 9 0.09 -24.09 5.66
N PHE A 10 0.59 -24.45 6.84
CA PHE A 10 0.69 -23.51 7.96
C PHE A 10 1.66 -22.36 7.67
N ALA A 11 2.79 -22.66 7.04
CA ALA A 11 3.76 -21.65 6.60
C ALA A 11 3.17 -20.70 5.54
N LEU A 12 2.42 -21.23 4.56
CA LEU A 12 1.70 -20.42 3.56
C LEU A 12 0.67 -19.50 4.22
N LEU A 13 -0.15 -20.02 5.13
CA LEU A 13 -1.16 -19.21 5.84
C LEU A 13 -0.52 -18.09 6.68
N ALA A 14 0.55 -18.39 7.41
CA ALA A 14 1.27 -17.40 8.20
C ALA A 14 1.91 -16.31 7.32
N PHE A 15 2.50 -16.69 6.19
CA PHE A 15 3.07 -15.75 5.22
C PHE A 15 1.98 -14.85 4.62
N SER A 16 0.84 -15.41 4.23
CA SER A 16 -0.30 -14.64 3.72
C SER A 16 -0.86 -13.66 4.76
N ALA A 17 -0.97 -14.08 6.02
CA ALA A 17 -1.42 -13.19 7.10
C ALA A 17 -0.44 -12.02 7.34
N GLN A 18 0.86 -12.29 7.31
CA GLN A 18 1.88 -11.26 7.47
C GLN A 18 1.88 -10.27 6.29
N ALA A 19 1.75 -10.76 5.06
CA ALA A 19 1.61 -9.92 3.87
C ALA A 19 0.38 -9.00 3.96
N GLN A 20 -0.75 -9.53 4.44
CA GLN A 20 -1.98 -8.75 4.62
C GLN A 20 -1.85 -7.66 5.69
N ASN A 21 -1.16 -7.96 6.80
CA ASN A 21 -0.88 -6.98 7.85
C ASN A 21 0.02 -5.85 7.31
N ASN A 22 1.09 -6.21 6.60
CA ASN A 22 2.03 -5.26 6.01
C ASN A 22 1.36 -4.38 4.94
N TYR A 23 0.49 -4.96 4.10
CA TYR A 23 -0.35 -4.20 3.17
C TYR A 23 -1.19 -3.16 3.91
N THR A 24 -1.92 -3.59 4.93
CA THR A 24 -2.84 -2.73 5.68
C THR A 24 -2.10 -1.58 6.37
N GLU A 25 -0.97 -1.88 7.00
CA GLU A 25 -0.13 -0.88 7.65
C GLU A 25 0.43 0.13 6.63
N ALA A 26 0.93 -0.33 5.48
CA ALA A 26 1.44 0.52 4.43
C ALA A 26 0.35 1.46 3.87
N ILE A 27 -0.88 0.97 3.68
CA ILE A 27 -2.02 1.81 3.29
C ILE A 27 -2.31 2.88 4.34
N GLN A 28 -2.38 2.53 5.63
CA GLN A 28 -2.66 3.48 6.70
C GLN A 28 -1.59 4.58 6.80
N GLN A 29 -0.32 4.20 6.67
CA GLN A 29 0.80 5.13 6.66
C GLN A 29 0.75 6.06 5.43
N GLY A 30 0.41 5.53 4.26
CA GLY A 30 0.22 6.32 3.04
C GLY A 30 -0.92 7.33 3.17
N ASP A 31 -2.07 6.90 3.69
CA ASP A 31 -3.24 7.76 3.92
C ASP A 31 -2.95 8.86 4.96
N ALA A 32 -2.17 8.54 6.01
CA ALA A 32 -1.71 9.52 6.97
C ALA A 32 -0.75 10.54 6.35
N ALA A 33 0.20 10.11 5.53
CA ALA A 33 1.12 11.00 4.82
C ALA A 33 0.39 11.90 3.82
N LEU A 34 -0.60 11.37 3.09
CA LEU A 34 -1.42 12.13 2.15
C LEU A 34 -2.16 13.27 2.86
N ARG A 35 -2.82 12.99 3.99
CA ARG A 35 -3.52 14.00 4.80
C ARG A 35 -2.59 15.10 5.34
N ARG A 36 -1.30 14.80 5.50
CA ARG A 36 -0.27 15.75 5.95
C ARG A 36 0.40 16.52 4.80
N GLY A 37 -0.04 16.31 3.55
CA GLY A 37 0.60 16.89 2.36
C GLY A 37 1.96 16.28 2.02
N GLN A 38 2.32 15.14 2.63
CA GLN A 38 3.59 14.46 2.42
C GLN A 38 3.51 13.51 1.22
N TYR A 39 3.23 14.05 0.02
CA TYR A 39 2.82 13.26 -1.14
C TYR A 39 3.85 12.21 -1.60
N LYS A 40 5.15 12.55 -1.62
CA LYS A 40 6.21 11.58 -1.93
C LYS A 40 6.20 10.39 -0.97
N THR A 41 6.05 10.68 0.33
CA THR A 41 5.95 9.63 1.36
C THR A 41 4.69 8.79 1.17
N ALA A 42 3.56 9.42 0.85
CA ALA A 42 2.31 8.72 0.59
C ALA A 42 2.45 7.74 -0.59
N ILE A 43 2.96 8.21 -1.73
CA ILE A 43 3.18 7.40 -2.93
C ILE A 43 4.12 6.22 -2.64
N ASN A 44 5.23 6.45 -1.95
CA ASN A 44 6.17 5.38 -1.58
C ASN A 44 5.50 4.31 -0.71
N LYS A 45 4.63 4.71 0.23
CA LYS A 45 3.90 3.78 1.09
C LYS A 45 2.83 3.00 0.32
N TYR A 46 2.16 3.62 -0.64
CA TYR A 46 1.23 2.91 -1.51
C TYR A 46 1.93 1.88 -2.39
N PHE A 47 3.10 2.18 -2.95
CA PHE A 47 3.89 1.19 -3.69
C PHE A 47 4.38 0.04 -2.79
N ALA A 48 4.76 0.33 -1.54
CA ALA A 48 5.08 -0.73 -0.58
C ALA A 48 3.86 -1.63 -0.32
N ALA A 49 2.65 -1.07 -0.23
CA ALA A 49 1.42 -1.85 -0.09
C ALA A 49 1.22 -2.79 -1.30
N GLU A 50 1.36 -2.31 -2.54
CA GLU A 50 1.26 -3.16 -3.74
C GLU A 50 2.31 -4.28 -3.76
N ALA A 51 3.52 -4.02 -3.25
CA ALA A 51 4.55 -5.06 -3.14
C ALA A 51 4.17 -6.16 -2.12
N PHE A 52 3.42 -5.82 -1.06
CA PHE A 52 2.92 -6.80 -0.09
C PHE A 52 1.69 -7.58 -0.60
N ASP A 53 0.78 -6.91 -1.31
CA ASP A 53 -0.38 -7.56 -1.94
C ASP A 53 -0.59 -7.06 -3.38
N PRO A 54 0.03 -7.73 -4.36
CA PRO A 54 -0.10 -7.37 -5.78
C PRO A 54 -1.53 -7.47 -6.31
N SER A 55 -2.42 -8.25 -5.65
CA SER A 55 -3.83 -8.36 -6.06
C SER A 55 -4.60 -7.05 -5.87
N LYS A 56 -4.09 -6.14 -5.04
CA LYS A 56 -4.69 -4.83 -4.72
C LYS A 56 -4.17 -3.69 -5.60
N LYS A 57 -3.43 -3.99 -6.67
CA LYS A 57 -2.86 -3.00 -7.59
C LYS A 57 -3.83 -1.89 -7.99
N ALA A 58 -5.07 -2.24 -8.37
CA ALA A 58 -6.07 -1.23 -8.76
C ALA A 58 -6.43 -0.26 -7.62
N VAL A 59 -6.52 -0.77 -6.38
CA VAL A 59 -6.79 0.05 -5.19
C VAL A 59 -5.60 0.97 -4.90
N VAL A 60 -4.38 0.44 -4.98
CA VAL A 60 -3.14 1.20 -4.80
C VAL A 60 -3.00 2.29 -5.86
N GLN A 61 -3.24 1.97 -7.13
CA GLN A 61 -3.19 2.93 -8.24
C GLN A 61 -4.16 4.10 -8.01
N GLY A 62 -5.39 3.83 -7.56
CA GLY A 62 -6.34 4.89 -7.23
C GLY A 62 -5.85 5.82 -6.11
N LYS A 63 -5.11 5.31 -5.14
CA LYS A 63 -4.51 6.11 -4.05
C LYS A 63 -3.31 6.93 -4.53
N VAL A 64 -2.48 6.37 -5.41
CA VAL A 64 -1.36 7.08 -6.04
C VAL A 64 -1.89 8.23 -6.90
N ASN A 65 -2.92 8.00 -7.72
CA ASN A 65 -3.54 9.05 -8.52
C ASN A 65 -4.06 10.21 -7.65
N LYS A 66 -4.77 9.90 -6.54
CA LYS A 66 -5.21 10.94 -5.59
C LYS A 66 -4.07 11.78 -5.03
N ALA A 67 -2.88 11.19 -4.82
CA ALA A 67 -1.72 11.94 -4.37
C ALA A 67 -1.19 12.87 -5.47
N PHE A 68 -1.20 12.43 -6.73
CA PHE A 68 -0.85 13.28 -7.88
C PHE A 68 -1.86 14.41 -8.10
N ASP A 69 -3.17 14.12 -8.05
CA ASP A 69 -4.22 15.13 -8.17
C ASP A 69 -4.06 16.25 -7.12
N ALA A 70 -3.69 15.87 -5.88
CA ALA A 70 -3.43 16.83 -4.82
C ALA A 70 -2.17 17.69 -5.07
N ILE A 71 -1.11 17.12 -5.67
CA ILE A 71 0.08 17.88 -6.09
C ILE A 71 -0.29 18.88 -7.18
N GLU A 72 -1.06 18.45 -8.19
CA GLU A 72 -1.48 19.32 -9.29
C GLU A 72 -2.35 20.48 -8.79
N ALA A 73 -3.31 20.19 -7.92
CA ALA A 73 -4.15 21.23 -7.32
C ALA A 73 -3.35 22.28 -6.54
N LEU A 74 -2.26 21.89 -5.87
CA LEU A 74 -1.38 22.86 -5.19
C LEU A 74 -0.62 23.73 -6.19
N ARG A 75 -0.04 23.12 -7.24
CA ARG A 75 0.66 23.87 -8.30
C ARG A 75 -0.27 24.90 -8.94
N ASP A 76 -1.50 24.52 -9.25
CA ASP A 76 -2.45 25.40 -9.92
C ASP A 76 -2.97 26.52 -9.00
N ASN A 77 -2.98 26.30 -7.68
CA ASN A 77 -3.29 27.36 -6.70
C ASN A 77 -2.13 28.34 -6.51
N GLU A 78 -0.87 27.89 -6.58
CA GLU A 78 0.31 28.76 -6.49
C GLU A 78 0.52 29.61 -7.75
N ALA A 79 -0.02 29.19 -8.89
CA ALA A 79 0.07 29.89 -10.17
C ALA A 79 -0.97 31.01 -10.36
N ARG A 80 -1.91 31.18 -9.42
CA ARG A 80 -2.96 32.21 -9.42
C ARG A 80 -2.59 33.38 -8.54
#